data_AF-A0A1S2KD05-F1
#
_entry.id   AF-A0A1S2KD05-F1
#
_cell.length_a   1.000
_cell.length_b   1.000
_cell.length_c   1.000
_cell.angle_alpha   90.00
_cell.angle_beta   90.00
_cell.angle_gamma   90.00
#
_symmetry.space_group_name_H-M   'P 1'
#
loop_
_entity.id
_entity.type
_entity.pdbx_description
1 polymer ?
#
loop_
_entity_poly.entity_id
_entity_poly.type
_entity_poly.pdbx_seq_one_letter_code
_entity_poly.pdbx_strand_id
1 'polypeptide(L)'
;MSVEYVVQLVAAVVPPLLMLGLVVWVTVRVFRRAPWAGLAVVLLLGTLVLYLWGLLHLLTLDVAETCALRHHQPYDGEAVRAGQSLLPLSAPCNASYDMVPGYVNPGLPAGIAGTAGAAVMAVRAGRARRRRTVDVT
;
A
#
# COMPACT_ATOMS: atom_id res chain seq x y z
N MET A 1 -3.08 -36.69 25.33
CA MET A 1 -2.97 -35.45 24.54
C MET A 1 -1.66 -34.81 24.90
N SER A 2 -0.66 -34.96 24.02
CA SER A 2 0.76 -34.83 24.35
C SER A 2 1.12 -33.37 24.64
N VAL A 3 1.85 -33.13 25.73
CA VAL A 3 2.31 -31.79 26.17
C VAL A 3 3.00 -31.02 25.02
N GLU A 4 3.63 -31.74 24.09
CA GLU A 4 4.24 -31.22 22.86
C GLU A 4 3.26 -30.46 21.94
N TYR A 5 2.01 -30.93 21.80
CA TYR A 5 0.98 -30.24 21.01
C TYR A 5 0.60 -28.89 21.62
N VAL A 6 0.54 -28.83 22.96
CA VAL A 6 0.23 -27.59 23.68
C VAL A 6 1.36 -26.58 23.48
N VAL A 7 2.61 -27.02 23.55
CA VAL A 7 3.79 -26.16 23.33
C VAL A 7 3.83 -25.64 21.89
N GLN A 8 3.59 -26.50 20.89
CA GLN A 8 3.53 -26.08 19.49
C GLN A 8 2.41 -25.08 19.22
N LEU A 9 1.22 -25.30 19.78
CA LEU A 9 0.08 -24.43 19.57
C LEU A 9 0.30 -23.06 20.24
N VAL A 10 0.88 -23.04 21.43
CA VAL A 10 1.26 -21.78 22.12
C VAL A 10 2.34 -21.02 21.33
N ALA A 11 3.39 -21.70 20.87
CA ALA A 11 4.46 -21.08 20.10
C ALA A 11 3.99 -20.57 18.72
N ALA A 12 2.98 -21.20 18.12
CA ALA A 12 2.41 -20.77 16.85
C ALA A 12 1.44 -19.59 17.00
N VAL A 13 0.74 -19.47 18.13
CA VAL A 13 -0.37 -18.51 18.30
C VAL A 13 0.03 -17.29 19.13
N VAL A 14 0.79 -17.47 20.20
CA VAL A 14 1.12 -16.37 21.13
C VAL A 14 2.04 -15.33 20.49
N PRO A 15 3.15 -15.68 19.81
CA PRO A 15 4.00 -14.70 19.14
C PRO A 15 3.29 -13.83 18.10
N PRO A 16 2.48 -14.35 17.15
CA PRO A 16 1.79 -13.48 16.20
C PRO A 16 0.73 -12.60 16.86
N LEU A 17 0.03 -13.08 17.90
CA LEU A 17 -0.90 -12.24 18.64
C LEU A 17 -0.20 -11.10 19.40
N LEU A 18 0.96 -11.37 20.01
CA LEU A 18 1.78 -10.34 20.65
C LEU A 18 2.33 -9.33 19.64
N MET A 19 2.82 -9.80 18.48
CA MET A 19 3.26 -8.94 17.38
C MET A 19 2.12 -8.05 16.87
N LEU A 20 0.95 -8.63 16.63
CA LEU A 20 -0.24 -7.89 16.19
C LEU A 20 -0.65 -6.85 17.23
N GLY A 21 -0.72 -7.25 18.51
CA GLY A 21 -1.04 -6.36 19.62
C GLY A 21 -0.05 -5.19 19.74
N LEU A 22 1.25 -5.46 19.59
CA LEU A 22 2.29 -4.43 19.59
C LEU A 22 2.12 -3.46 18.42
N VAL A 23 1.89 -3.97 17.21
CA VAL A 23 1.70 -3.14 16.00
C VAL A 23 0.47 -2.25 16.16
N VAL A 24 -0.65 -2.81 16.63
CA VAL A 24 -1.88 -2.04 16.88
C VAL A 24 -1.63 -0.99 17.96
N TRP A 25 -0.97 -1.35 19.06
CA TRP A 25 -0.66 -0.43 20.15
C TRP A 25 0.26 0.72 19.73
N VAL A 26 1.34 0.42 19.01
CA VAL A 26 2.26 1.44 18.47
C VAL A 26 1.52 2.34 17.50
N THR A 27 0.75 1.77 16.57
CA THR A 27 -0.06 2.53 15.61
C THR A 27 -1.02 3.47 16.33
N VAL A 28 -1.84 2.95 17.26
CA VAL A 28 -2.78 3.76 18.05
C VAL A 28 -2.04 4.84 18.84
N ARG A 29 -0.91 4.52 19.47
CA ARG A 29 -0.12 5.49 20.25
C ARG A 29 0.44 6.60 19.38
N VAL A 30 0.95 6.28 18.20
CA VAL A 30 1.46 7.25 17.21
C VAL A 30 0.32 8.13 16.70
N PHE A 31 -0.81 7.53 16.32
CA PHE A 31 -2.01 8.25 15.87
C PHE A 31 -2.59 9.17 16.96
N ARG A 32 -2.58 8.77 18.24
CA ARG A 32 -3.04 9.64 19.34
C ARG A 32 -2.12 10.83 19.58
N ARG A 33 -0.80 10.67 19.41
CA ARG A 33 0.18 11.76 19.60
C ARG A 33 0.17 12.76 18.44
N ALA A 34 0.11 12.25 17.21
CA ALA A 34 0.18 13.05 15.98
C ALA A 34 -0.68 12.42 14.88
N PRO A 35 -2.02 12.60 14.91
CA PRO A 35 -2.95 11.89 14.02
C PRO A 35 -2.68 12.19 12.54
N TRP A 36 -2.37 13.45 12.23
CA TRP A 36 -2.04 13.88 10.88
C TRP A 36 -0.72 13.29 10.35
N ALA A 37 0.28 13.10 11.21
CA ALA A 37 1.53 12.46 10.83
C ALA A 37 1.33 10.95 10.64
N GLY A 38 0.57 10.30 11.53
CA GLY A 38 0.17 8.90 11.37
C GLY A 38 -0.61 8.66 10.08
N LEU A 39 -1.58 9.53 9.78
CA LEU A 39 -2.35 9.46 8.54
C LEU A 39 -1.48 9.62 7.30
N ALA A 40 -0.53 10.58 7.31
CA ALA A 40 0.40 10.77 6.20
C ALA A 40 1.25 9.52 5.94
N VAL A 41 1.79 8.90 7.01
CA VAL A 41 2.58 7.66 6.90
C VAL A 41 1.73 6.51 6.38
N VAL A 42 0.51 6.33 6.88
CA VAL A 42 -0.38 5.26 6.42
C VAL A 42 -0.76 5.46 4.96
N LEU A 43 -1.10 6.68 4.54
CA LEU A 43 -1.42 6.98 3.15
C LEU A 43 -0.20 6.75 2.24
N LEU A 44 0.99 7.15 2.67
CA LEU A 44 2.22 6.93 1.92
C LEU A 44 2.51 5.44 1.74
N LEU A 45 2.47 4.67 2.83
CA LEU A 45 2.69 3.23 2.79
C LEU A 45 1.62 2.52 1.97
N GLY A 46 0.34 2.92 2.11
CA GLY A 46 -0.75 2.39 1.30
C GLY A 46 -0.56 2.69 -0.19
N THR A 47 -0.11 3.90 -0.53
CA THR A 47 0.21 4.29 -1.92
C THR A 47 1.37 3.46 -2.46
N LEU A 48 2.41 3.24 -1.65
CA LEU A 48 3.56 2.43 -2.01
C LEU A 48 3.14 0.97 -2.26
N VAL A 49 2.37 0.38 -1.35
CA VAL A 49 1.83 -0.98 -1.51
C VAL A 49 0.97 -1.08 -2.76
N LEU A 50 0.12 -0.10 -3.03
CA LEU A 50 -0.71 -0.05 -4.24
C LEU A 50 0.15 0.01 -5.52
N TYR A 51 1.21 0.82 -5.51
CA TYR A 51 2.15 0.91 -6.63
C TYR A 51 2.89 -0.41 -6.85
N LEU A 52 3.46 -1.00 -5.79
CA LEU A 52 4.13 -2.29 -5.85
C LEU A 52 3.19 -3.40 -6.31
N TRP A 53 1.94 -3.39 -5.86
CA TRP A 53 0.91 -4.32 -6.33
C TRP A 53 0.70 -4.21 -7.83
N GLY A 54 0.55 -3.00 -8.37
CA GLY A 54 0.48 -2.79 -9.82
C GLY A 54 1.76 -3.25 -10.53
N LEU A 55 2.93 -2.93 -9.98
CA LEU A 55 4.22 -3.30 -10.58
C LEU A 55 4.45 -4.82 -10.63
N LEU A 56 3.95 -5.56 -9.63
CA LEU A 56 3.98 -7.02 -9.63
C LEU A 56 3.19 -7.62 -10.80
N HIS A 57 2.14 -6.94 -11.30
CA HIS A 57 1.42 -7.40 -12.50
C HIS A 57 2.26 -7.20 -13.78
N LEU A 58 3.17 -6.23 -13.80
CA LEU A 58 4.10 -6.01 -14.91
C LEU A 58 5.26 -7.02 -14.91
N LEU A 59 5.64 -7.55 -13.75
CA LEU A 59 6.76 -8.49 -13.58
C LEU A 59 6.41 -9.94 -13.98
N THR A 60 5.36 -10.14 -14.76
CA THR A 60 4.99 -11.46 -15.27
C THR A 60 6.02 -11.91 -16.31
N LEU A 61 6.71 -13.01 -16.01
CA LEU A 61 7.79 -13.54 -16.87
C LEU A 61 7.28 -13.99 -18.25
N ASP A 62 5.99 -14.36 -18.33
CA ASP A 62 5.32 -14.69 -19.58
C ASP A 62 3.95 -13.99 -19.65
N VAL A 63 3.95 -12.82 -20.29
CA VAL A 63 2.75 -12.00 -20.50
C VAL A 63 1.75 -12.74 -21.40
N ALA A 64 2.23 -13.48 -22.40
CA ALA A 64 1.36 -14.21 -23.32
C ALA A 64 0.61 -15.32 -22.59
N GLU A 65 1.32 -16.08 -21.77
CA GLU A 65 0.72 -17.12 -20.93
C GLU A 65 -0.27 -16.51 -19.92
N THR A 66 0.09 -15.41 -19.26
CA THR A 66 -0.77 -14.74 -18.28
C THR A 66 -2.06 -14.22 -18.93
N CYS A 67 -1.97 -13.59 -20.10
CA CYS A 67 -3.14 -13.10 -20.84
C CYS A 67 -4.09 -14.25 -21.22
N ALA A 68 -3.56 -15.36 -21.73
CA ALA A 68 -4.36 -16.49 -22.19
C ALA A 68 -4.95 -17.32 -21.03
N LEU A 69 -4.17 -17.61 -19.98
CA LEU A 69 -4.54 -18.54 -18.92
C LEU A 69 -5.18 -17.88 -17.69
N ARG A 70 -4.74 -16.69 -17.29
CA ARG A 70 -5.30 -15.98 -16.11
C ARG A 70 -6.45 -15.06 -16.46
N HIS A 71 -6.33 -14.33 -17.58
CA HIS A 71 -7.30 -13.30 -17.96
C HIS A 71 -8.25 -13.74 -19.07
N HIS A 72 -7.99 -14.90 -19.70
CA HIS A 72 -8.76 -15.42 -20.83
C HIS A 72 -8.93 -14.40 -21.97
N GLN A 73 -7.89 -13.62 -22.21
CA GLN A 73 -7.84 -12.61 -23.27
C GLN A 73 -6.87 -13.03 -24.38
N PRO A 74 -7.18 -12.68 -25.64
CA PRO A 74 -6.23 -12.89 -26.73
C PRO A 74 -5.00 -12.02 -26.51
N TYR A 75 -3.82 -12.63 -26.68
CA TYR A 75 -2.54 -11.94 -26.62
C TYR A 75 -2.25 -11.27 -27.97
N ASP A 76 -2.04 -9.96 -27.94
CA ASP A 76 -1.60 -9.15 -29.07
C ASP A 76 -0.22 -8.55 -28.75
N GLY A 77 0.81 -9.13 -29.35
CA GLY A 77 2.19 -8.71 -29.13
C GLY A 77 2.51 -7.31 -29.64
N GLU A 78 1.74 -6.76 -30.58
CA GLU A 78 1.91 -5.37 -31.03
C GLU A 78 1.36 -4.39 -29.99
N ALA A 79 0.16 -4.67 -29.47
CA ALA A 79 -0.43 -3.90 -28.37
C ALA A 79 0.44 -3.91 -27.11
N VAL A 80 1.02 -5.07 -26.75
CA VAL A 80 1.91 -5.20 -25.59
C VAL A 80 3.17 -4.36 -25.75
N ARG A 81 3.84 -4.43 -26.92
CA ARG A 81 5.06 -3.66 -27.17
C ARG A 81 4.82 -2.15 -27.23
N ALA A 82 3.68 -1.73 -27.75
CA ALA A 82 3.34 -0.32 -27.90
C ALA A 82 2.76 0.30 -26.61
N GLY A 83 2.11 -0.50 -25.77
CA GLY A 83 1.31 0.00 -24.65
C GLY A 83 1.89 -0.23 -23.25
N GLN A 84 3.05 -0.87 -23.11
CA GLN A 84 3.71 -0.97 -21.81
C GLN A 84 4.20 0.40 -21.34
N SER A 85 3.78 0.79 -20.14
CA SER A 85 4.15 2.08 -19.54
C SER A 85 4.25 1.97 -18.02
N LEU A 86 5.19 2.72 -17.45
CA LEU A 86 5.40 2.78 -15.99
C LEU A 86 4.61 3.92 -15.33
N LEU A 87 4.22 4.94 -16.09
CA LEU A 87 3.48 6.12 -15.61
C LEU A 87 2.62 6.66 -16.76
N PRO A 88 1.30 6.37 -16.80
CA PRO A 88 0.54 5.46 -15.94
C PRO A 88 1.01 3.99 -16.04
N LEU A 89 0.79 3.19 -14.99
CA LEU A 89 1.06 1.75 -15.06
C LEU A 89 0.11 1.13 -16.08
N SER A 90 0.67 0.50 -17.10
CA SER A 90 -0.11 -0.23 -18.11
C SER A 90 0.65 -1.46 -18.57
N ALA A 91 -0.07 -2.58 -18.64
CA ALA A 91 0.41 -3.86 -19.12
C ALA A 91 -0.72 -4.51 -19.96
N PRO A 92 -0.93 -4.02 -21.20
CA PRO A 92 -2.03 -4.49 -22.03
C PRO A 92 -1.81 -5.93 -22.51
N CYS A 93 -2.90 -6.69 -22.58
CA CYS A 93 -2.96 -7.95 -23.34
C CYS A 93 -3.33 -7.71 -24.80
N ASN A 94 -4.20 -6.73 -25.04
CA ASN A 94 -4.67 -6.30 -26.34
C ASN A 94 -5.17 -4.85 -26.25
N ALA A 95 -5.66 -4.28 -27.36
CA ALA A 95 -6.11 -2.89 -27.40
C ALA A 95 -7.28 -2.56 -26.45
N SER A 96 -8.05 -3.57 -25.99
CA SER A 96 -9.23 -3.38 -25.14
C SER A 96 -9.05 -3.84 -23.69
N TYR A 97 -7.94 -4.50 -23.36
CA TYR A 97 -7.73 -5.10 -22.03
C TYR A 97 -6.34 -4.84 -21.46
N ASP A 98 -6.32 -4.26 -20.26
CA ASP A 98 -5.12 -4.04 -19.45
C ASP A 98 -5.14 -4.98 -18.23
N MET A 99 -4.02 -5.65 -17.98
CA MET A 99 -3.85 -6.50 -16.80
C MET A 99 -3.71 -5.68 -15.52
N VAL A 100 -3.31 -4.41 -15.62
CA VAL A 100 -3.23 -3.51 -14.48
C VAL A 100 -4.64 -3.18 -14.01
N PRO A 101 -4.98 -3.42 -12.74
CA PRO A 101 -6.30 -3.07 -12.24
C PRO A 101 -6.58 -1.57 -12.36
N GLY A 102 -7.76 -1.23 -12.88
CA GLY A 102 -8.14 0.16 -13.19
C GLY A 102 -8.13 1.14 -12.01
N TYR A 103 -8.06 0.65 -10.77
CA TYR A 103 -7.96 1.47 -9.56
C TYR A 103 -6.51 1.90 -9.22
N VAL A 104 -5.48 1.27 -9.79
CA VAL A 104 -4.08 1.56 -9.45
C VAL A 104 -3.71 2.97 -9.92
N ASN A 105 -3.99 3.29 -11.18
CA ASN A 105 -3.64 4.59 -11.78
C ASN A 105 -4.33 5.79 -11.12
N PRO A 106 -5.65 5.80 -10.85
CA PRO A 106 -6.27 6.89 -10.10
C PRO A 106 -5.93 6.86 -8.60
N GLY A 107 -5.60 5.68 -8.04
CA GLY A 107 -5.22 5.55 -6.63
C GLY A 107 -3.89 6.20 -6.28
N LEU A 108 -2.91 6.22 -7.20
CA LEU A 108 -1.61 6.87 -7.00
C LEU A 108 -1.70 8.39 -6.76
N PRO A 109 -2.29 9.21 -7.64
CA PRO A 109 -2.39 10.65 -7.41
C PRO A 109 -3.29 10.96 -6.19
N ALA A 110 -4.33 10.17 -5.95
CA ALA A 110 -5.18 10.32 -4.77
C ALA A 110 -4.40 10.06 -3.47
N GLY A 111 -3.61 8.99 -3.42
CA GLY A 111 -2.76 8.64 -2.28
C GLY A 111 -1.65 9.67 -2.02
N ILE A 112 -0.99 10.16 -3.09
CA ILE A 112 0.01 11.23 -3.00
C ILE A 112 -0.63 12.52 -2.47
N ALA A 113 -1.77 12.95 -3.03
CA ALA A 113 -2.46 14.15 -2.60
C ALA A 113 -2.92 14.04 -1.13
N GLY A 114 -3.46 12.89 -0.73
CA GLY A 114 -3.84 12.61 0.65
C GLY A 114 -2.65 12.66 1.61
N THR A 115 -1.53 12.06 1.23
CA THR A 115 -0.27 12.10 2.01
C THR A 115 0.20 13.54 2.19
N ALA A 116 0.24 14.32 1.12
CA ALA A 116 0.64 15.73 1.17
C ALA A 116 -0.29 16.55 2.07
N GLY A 117 -1.61 16.38 1.95
CA GLY A 117 -2.60 17.04 2.79
C GLY A 117 -2.42 16.71 4.27
N ALA A 118 -2.24 15.43 4.60
CA ALA A 118 -2.00 14.98 5.96
C ALA A 118 -0.68 15.52 6.53
N ALA A 119 0.38 15.55 5.72
CA ALA A 119 1.67 16.12 6.11
C ALA A 119 1.57 17.62 6.41
N VAL A 120 0.87 18.39 5.56
CA VAL A 120 0.62 19.83 5.80
C VAL A 120 -0.13 20.03 7.13
N MET A 121 -1.16 19.23 7.39
CA MET A 121 -1.91 19.31 8.64
C MET A 121 -1.06 18.94 9.85
N ALA A 122 -0.16 17.98 9.73
CA ALA A 122 0.79 17.62 10.77
C ALA A 122 1.72 18.79 11.13
N VAL A 123 2.27 19.46 10.11
CA VAL A 123 3.13 20.64 10.31
C VAL A 123 2.34 21.79 10.94
N ARG A 124 1.12 22.06 10.48
CA ARG A 124 0.25 23.12 11.05
C ARG A 124 -0.08 22.83 12.51
N ALA A 125 -0.47 21.60 12.84
CA ALA A 125 -0.76 21.20 14.21
C ALA A 125 0.47 21.30 15.12
N GLY A 126 1.66 20.90 14.63
CA GLY A 126 2.92 21.03 15.36
C GLY A 126 3.30 22.49 15.63
N ARG A 127 3.17 23.37 14.63
CA ARG A 127 3.42 24.81 14.78
C ARG A 127 2.44 25.46 15.78
N ALA A 128 1.16 25.11 15.73
CA ALA A 128 0.16 25.64 16.66
C ALA A 128 0.45 25.23 18.12
N ARG A 129 0.92 24.00 18.35
CA ARG A 129 1.33 23.54 19.68
C ARG A 129 2.57 24.29 20.19
N ARG A 130 3.58 24.50 19.33
CA ARG A 130 4.79 25.25 19.69
C ARG A 130 4.48 26.70 20.08
N ARG A 131 3.59 27.38 19.34
CA ARG A 131 3.19 28.75 19.66
C ARG A 131 2.58 28.87 21.07
N ARG A 132 1.68 27.96 21.45
CA ARG A 132 1.06 27.96 22.79
C ARG A 132 2.07 27.77 23.93
N THR A 133 3.14 26.99 23.71
CA THR A 133 4.18 26.81 24.73
C THR A 133 5.06 28.04 24.91
N VAL A 134 5.20 28.90 23.91
CA VAL A 134 5.99 30.14 24.02
C VAL A 134 5.22 31.26 24.71
N ASP A 135 3.88 31.33 24.54
CA ASP A 135 3.05 32.36 25.20
C ASP A 135 2.88 32.15 26.72
N VAL A 136 3.28 31.00 27.27
CA VAL A 136 3.10 30.66 28.70
C VAL A 136 4.38 30.87 29.52
N THR A 137 5.51 31.11 28.85
CA THR A 137 6.82 31.42 29.46
C THR A 137 7.11 32.91 29.37
#